data_AF-A0ABD6CE20-F1
#
_entry.id   AF-A0ABD6CE20-F1
#
_cell.length_a   1.000
_cell.length_b   1.000
_cell.length_c   1.000
_cell.angle_alpha   90.00
_cell.angle_beta   90.00
_cell.angle_gamma   90.00
#
_symmetry.space_group_name_H-M   'P 1'
#
loop_
_entity.id
_entity.type
_entity.pdbx_description
1 polymer ?
#
loop_
_entity_poly.entity_id
_entity_poly.type
_entity_poly.pdbx_seq_one_letter_code
_entity_poly.pdbx_strand_id
1 'polypeptide(L)'
;MSSTDSPSTAESFDARTRRALTECMTVLEDGPDLYTVVSESGKEYNVDLREKRCTCLDHKHREVSCKHIRRAAFASGAKPIPAGLNDSVDPLLGDQIDDSPQVPATDGGVAVDVSGESDNEECEDCAELADGWSCSECYIMGNGSIPE
;
A
#
# COMPACT_ATOMS: atom_id res chain seq x y z
N MET A 1 -36.33 24.24 -10.76
CA MET A 1 -36.21 22.78 -10.55
C MET A 1 -34.87 22.59 -9.85
N SER A 2 -34.88 22.56 -8.52
CA SER A 2 -33.62 22.41 -7.76
C SER A 2 -33.23 20.94 -7.78
N SER A 3 -32.23 20.62 -8.60
CA SER A 3 -31.59 19.31 -8.59
C SER A 3 -31.00 19.09 -7.19
N THR A 4 -31.56 18.13 -6.47
CA THR A 4 -31.01 17.67 -5.20
C THR A 4 -29.85 16.74 -5.55
N ASP A 5 -28.65 17.29 -5.60
CA ASP A 5 -27.41 16.52 -5.62
C ASP A 5 -27.27 15.87 -4.24
N SER A 6 -27.62 14.59 -4.15
CA SER A 6 -27.40 13.82 -2.93
C SER A 6 -25.88 13.63 -2.82
N PRO A 7 -25.22 13.98 -1.69
CA PRO A 7 -23.78 13.82 -1.59
C PRO A 7 -23.47 12.33 -1.74
N SER A 8 -22.77 11.97 -2.83
CA SER A 8 -22.12 10.68 -2.98
C SER A 8 -21.35 10.39 -1.69
N THR A 9 -21.42 9.18 -1.16
CA THR A 9 -20.85 8.81 0.16
C THR A 9 -19.41 9.30 0.39
N ALA A 10 -18.60 9.42 -0.67
CA ALA A 10 -17.26 10.01 -0.68
C ALA A 10 -17.18 11.49 -0.23
N GLU A 11 -18.24 12.30 -0.44
CA GLU A 11 -18.34 13.72 -0.05
C GLU A 11 -18.53 13.89 1.46
N SER A 12 -18.96 12.84 2.18
CA SER A 12 -19.20 12.89 3.63
C SER A 12 -17.93 12.76 4.49
N PHE A 13 -16.80 12.35 3.90
CA PHE A 13 -15.54 12.20 4.61
C PHE A 13 -14.71 13.50 4.63
N ASP A 14 -13.96 13.72 5.73
CA ASP A 14 -13.00 14.85 5.79
C ASP A 14 -12.01 14.77 4.63
N ALA A 15 -11.69 15.93 4.06
CA ALA A 15 -10.84 16.03 2.87
C ALA A 15 -9.48 15.34 3.05
N ARG A 16 -8.92 15.30 4.28
CA ARG A 16 -7.65 14.63 4.54
C ARG A 16 -7.77 13.11 4.50
N THR A 17 -8.91 12.54 4.89
CA THR A 17 -9.17 11.11 4.82
C THR A 17 -9.26 10.65 3.38
N ARG A 18 -10.02 11.40 2.56
CA ARG A 18 -10.12 11.15 1.12
C ARG A 18 -8.73 11.15 0.48
N ARG A 19 -7.97 12.23 0.67
CA ARG A 19 -6.61 12.35 0.11
C ARG A 19 -5.65 11.28 0.61
N ALA A 20 -5.79 10.83 1.86
CA ALA A 20 -4.97 9.74 2.38
C ALA A 20 -5.23 8.42 1.64
N LEU A 21 -6.49 8.14 1.27
CA LEU A 21 -6.85 6.90 0.61
C LEU A 21 -6.69 6.96 -0.91
N THR A 22 -6.91 8.12 -1.54
CA THR A 22 -6.97 8.22 -3.01
C THR A 22 -5.70 8.75 -3.67
N GLU A 23 -4.83 9.49 -2.97
CA GLU A 23 -3.58 9.98 -3.57
C GLU A 23 -2.51 8.89 -3.56
N CYS A 24 -1.72 8.82 -4.64
CA CYS A 24 -0.60 7.90 -4.79
C CYS A 24 0.47 8.15 -3.72
N MET A 25 0.61 7.22 -2.77
CA MET A 25 1.61 7.30 -1.70
C MET A 25 2.13 5.93 -1.29
N THR A 26 3.44 5.73 -1.32
CA THR A 26 4.06 4.51 -0.81
C THR A 26 4.27 4.60 0.68
N VAL A 27 4.01 3.52 1.42
CA VAL A 27 4.27 3.43 2.87
C VAL A 27 5.26 2.31 3.09
N LEU A 28 6.40 2.63 3.71
CA LEU A 28 7.46 1.70 4.05
C LEU A 28 7.51 1.56 5.57
N GLU A 29 7.67 0.35 6.08
CA GLU A 29 7.86 0.10 7.51
C GLU A 29 9.33 0.22 7.88
N ASP A 30 9.66 1.13 8.80
CA ASP A 30 11.01 1.32 9.34
C ASP A 30 11.19 0.66 10.72
N GLY A 31 10.08 0.26 11.34
CA GLY A 31 10.03 -0.38 12.66
C GLY A 31 8.63 -0.35 13.26
N PRO A 32 8.46 -0.83 14.50
CA PRO A 32 7.15 -0.93 15.12
C PRO A 32 6.48 0.44 15.25
N ASP A 33 5.31 0.60 14.62
CA ASP A 33 4.55 1.85 14.52
C ASP A 33 5.29 3.01 13.80
N LEU A 34 6.44 2.76 13.18
CA LEU A 34 7.28 3.73 12.51
C LEU A 34 7.30 3.49 11.00
N TYR A 35 6.87 4.49 10.25
CA TYR A 35 6.71 4.39 8.80
C TYR A 35 7.32 5.58 8.07
N THR A 36 7.88 5.32 6.90
CA THR A 36 8.22 6.34 5.92
C THR A 36 7.15 6.38 4.83
N VAL A 37 6.51 7.53 4.69
CA VAL A 37 5.52 7.78 3.64
C VAL A 37 6.17 8.59 2.52
N VAL A 38 6.25 7.99 1.33
CA VAL A 38 6.71 8.64 0.12
C VAL A 38 5.50 9.19 -0.63
N SER A 39 5.43 10.51 -0.76
CA SER A 39 4.37 11.17 -1.54
C SER A 39 4.59 11.04 -3.05
N GLU A 40 3.53 11.24 -3.84
CA GLU A 40 3.62 11.34 -5.31
C GLU A 40 4.72 12.30 -5.81
N SER A 41 5.00 13.35 -5.04
CA SER A 41 6.09 14.31 -5.36
C SER A 41 7.51 13.79 -5.08
N GLY A 42 7.66 12.54 -4.64
CA GLY A 42 8.92 11.94 -4.20
C GLY A 42 9.42 12.44 -2.85
N LYS A 43 8.63 13.24 -2.12
CA LYS A 43 8.99 13.69 -0.77
C LYS A 43 8.67 12.62 0.26
N GLU A 44 9.60 12.39 1.16
CA GLU A 44 9.51 11.42 2.24
C GLU A 44 9.10 12.09 3.55
N TYR A 45 8.24 11.43 4.29
CA TYR A 45 7.77 11.89 5.60
C TYR A 45 7.80 10.73 6.59
N ASN A 46 8.50 10.94 7.70
CA ASN A 46 8.52 9.97 8.79
C ASN A 46 7.24 10.14 9.61
N VAL A 47 6.61 9.02 9.93
CA VAL A 47 5.35 8.91 10.64
C VAL A 47 5.54 7.97 11.82
N ASP A 48 5.15 8.43 13.00
CA ASP A 48 5.05 7.63 14.21
C ASP A 48 3.56 7.49 14.52
N LEU A 49 3.00 6.31 14.33
CA LEU A 49 1.58 6.04 14.58
C LEU A 49 1.26 5.99 16.07
N ARG A 50 2.21 5.54 16.90
CA ARG A 50 2.04 5.44 18.36
C ARG A 50 1.89 6.81 18.99
N GLU A 51 2.80 7.73 18.65
CA GLU A 51 2.79 9.11 19.12
C GLU A 51 1.92 10.04 18.24
N LYS A 52 1.39 9.51 17.12
CA LYS A 52 0.62 10.25 16.10
C LYS A 52 1.37 11.48 15.57
N ARG A 53 2.67 11.32 15.33
CA ARG A 53 3.54 12.39 14.84
C ARG A 53 3.89 12.20 13.37
N CYS A 54 4.09 13.31 12.67
CA CYS A 54 4.58 13.30 11.29
C CYS A 54 5.51 14.48 11.03
N THR A 55 6.55 14.28 10.22
CA THR A 55 7.51 15.33 9.88
C THR A 55 6.99 16.34 8.84
N CYS A 56 5.80 16.14 8.29
CA CYS A 56 5.22 17.03 7.28
C CYS A 56 4.80 18.39 7.85
N LEU A 57 4.76 19.40 6.96
CA LEU A 57 4.41 20.78 7.34
C LEU A 57 2.98 20.90 7.87
N ASP A 58 2.02 20.13 7.32
CA ASP A 58 0.63 20.17 7.79
C ASP A 58 0.52 19.78 9.28
N HIS A 59 1.22 18.72 9.68
CA HIS A 59 1.28 18.31 11.08
C HIS A 59 2.10 19.29 11.93
N LYS A 60 3.27 19.74 11.45
CA LYS A 60 4.11 20.71 12.19
C LYS A 60 3.41 22.02 12.51
N HIS A 61 2.53 22.51 11.63
CA HIS A 61 1.85 23.78 11.82
C HIS A 61 0.49 23.66 12.50
N ARG A 62 -0.20 22.53 12.35
CA ARG A 62 -1.59 22.38 12.82
C ARG A 62 -1.75 21.35 13.94
N GLU A 63 -0.73 20.53 14.20
CA GLU A 63 -0.72 19.46 15.21
C GLU A 63 -1.92 18.50 15.11
N VAL A 64 -2.44 18.33 13.89
CA VAL A 64 -3.54 17.41 13.57
C VAL A 64 -3.02 16.12 12.98
N SER A 65 -3.84 15.08 12.98
CA SER A 65 -3.64 13.94 12.08
C SER A 65 -3.64 14.48 10.65
N CYS A 66 -2.49 14.41 9.98
CA CYS A 66 -2.33 14.84 8.58
C CYS A 66 -2.73 13.69 7.64
N LYS A 67 -2.61 13.90 6.32
CA LYS A 67 -2.89 12.81 5.36
C LYS A 67 -1.91 11.64 5.50
N HIS A 68 -0.65 11.88 5.85
CA HIS A 68 0.37 10.82 5.97
C HIS A 68 0.13 9.91 7.17
N ILE A 69 -0.25 10.47 8.33
CA ILE A 69 -0.63 9.67 9.50
C ILE A 69 -1.84 8.78 9.17
N ARG A 70 -2.84 9.35 8.48
CA ARG A 70 -4.00 8.56 8.04
C ARG A 70 -3.59 7.46 7.06
N ARG A 71 -2.75 7.78 6.07
CA ARG A 71 -2.24 6.85 5.06
C ARG A 71 -1.56 5.65 5.73
N ALA A 72 -0.60 5.91 6.62
CA ALA A 72 0.11 4.86 7.34
C ALA A 72 -0.83 4.02 8.21
N ALA A 73 -1.82 4.64 8.87
CA ALA A 73 -2.79 3.90 9.67
C ALA A 73 -3.72 3.00 8.83
N PHE A 74 -4.08 3.40 7.61
CA PHE A 74 -4.85 2.54 6.70
C PHE A 74 -3.99 1.43 6.10
N ALA A 75 -2.76 1.76 5.69
CA ALA A 75 -1.84 0.81 5.07
C ALA A 75 -1.43 -0.32 6.04
N SER A 76 -1.13 0.03 7.30
CA SER A 76 -0.78 -0.94 8.36
C SER A 76 -2.00 -1.70 8.93
N GLY A 77 -3.22 -1.44 8.46
CA GLY A 77 -4.43 -2.03 9.03
C GLY A 77 -4.83 -1.50 10.42
N ALA A 78 -4.06 -0.59 11.04
CA ALA A 78 -4.40 0.04 12.32
C ALA A 78 -5.74 0.81 12.30
N LYS A 79 -6.19 1.20 11.10
CA LYS A 79 -7.49 1.82 10.84
C LYS A 79 -8.17 1.09 9.67
N PRO A 80 -9.43 0.65 9.79
CA PRO A 80 -10.13 0.05 8.67
C PRO A 80 -10.46 1.10 7.61
N ILE A 81 -10.42 0.68 6.34
CA ILE A 81 -10.83 1.52 5.21
C ILE A 81 -12.36 1.74 5.29
N PRO A 82 -12.84 2.99 5.21
CA PRO A 82 -14.26 3.27 5.23
C PRO A 82 -14.93 2.77 3.93
N ALA A 83 -16.02 2.02 4.09
CA ALA A 83 -16.71 1.33 2.98
C ALA A 83 -17.06 2.24 1.77
N GLY A 84 -17.36 3.51 2.01
CA GLY A 84 -17.72 4.46 0.95
C GLY A 84 -16.56 4.97 0.10
N LEU A 85 -15.33 4.54 0.35
CA LEU A 85 -14.14 4.91 -0.44
C LEU A 85 -13.43 3.71 -1.06
N ASN A 86 -13.91 2.48 -0.85
CA ASN A 86 -13.24 1.24 -1.30
C ASN A 86 -12.89 1.28 -2.80
N ASP A 87 -13.80 1.74 -3.65
CA ASP A 87 -13.59 1.81 -5.11
C ASP A 87 -12.63 2.92 -5.56
N SER A 88 -12.25 3.83 -4.66
CA SER A 88 -11.36 4.96 -4.95
C SER A 88 -10.02 4.88 -4.20
N VAL A 89 -9.78 3.78 -3.49
CA VAL A 89 -8.51 3.54 -2.81
C VAL A 89 -7.39 3.42 -3.83
N ASP A 90 -6.27 4.07 -3.54
CA ASP A 90 -5.03 3.88 -4.28
C ASP A 90 -4.67 2.40 -4.33
N PRO A 91 -4.54 1.78 -5.52
CA PRO A 91 -4.26 0.36 -5.65
C PRO A 91 -2.94 -0.08 -5.00
N LEU A 92 -2.01 0.84 -4.74
CA LEU A 92 -0.73 0.55 -4.08
C LEU A 92 -0.78 0.71 -2.54
N LEU A 93 -1.98 0.89 -1.96
CA LEU A 93 -2.11 1.05 -0.52
C LEU A 93 -1.68 -0.24 0.22
N GLY A 94 -0.59 -0.15 0.97
CA GLY A 94 -0.09 -1.23 1.83
C GLY A 94 0.72 -2.30 1.11
N ASP A 95 0.98 -2.15 -0.18
CA ASP A 95 1.72 -3.12 -1.02
C ASP A 95 3.14 -3.44 -0.53
N GLN A 96 3.73 -2.55 0.28
CA GLN A 96 5.10 -2.64 0.76
C GLN A 96 5.20 -2.99 2.26
N ILE A 97 4.08 -3.30 2.90
CA ILE A 97 4.01 -3.65 4.33
C ILE A 97 3.62 -5.13 4.40
N ASP A 98 4.40 -5.94 5.13
CA ASP A 98 4.12 -7.37 5.32
C ASP A 98 2.78 -7.60 6.06
N ASP A 99 2.40 -6.65 6.94
CA ASP A 99 1.07 -6.57 7.52
C ASP A 99 0.06 -5.99 6.50
N SER A 100 -0.62 -6.90 5.80
CA SER A 100 -1.61 -6.55 4.77
C SER A 100 -2.78 -5.70 5.32
N PRO A 101 -3.24 -4.65 4.59
CA PRO A 101 -4.39 -3.84 4.98
C PRO A 101 -5.64 -4.66 5.28
N GLN A 102 -6.23 -4.44 6.45
CA GLN A 102 -7.46 -5.11 6.87
C GLN A 102 -8.67 -4.46 6.19
N VAL A 103 -9.11 -5.02 5.07
CA VAL A 103 -10.41 -4.69 4.46
C VAL A 103 -11.52 -5.28 5.33
N PRO A 104 -12.64 -4.57 5.57
CA PRO A 104 -13.76 -5.17 6.27
C PRO A 104 -14.29 -6.35 5.46
N ALA A 105 -14.18 -7.57 6.02
CA ALA A 105 -14.72 -8.77 5.42
C ALA A 105 -16.24 -8.64 5.26
N THR A 106 -16.75 -8.65 4.02
CA THR A 106 -18.19 -8.68 3.77
C THR A 106 -18.76 -10.10 3.86
N ASP A 107 -17.93 -11.14 3.71
CA ASP A 107 -18.37 -12.53 3.78
C ASP A 107 -17.24 -13.37 4.38
N GLY A 108 -17.56 -14.19 5.38
CA GLY A 108 -16.59 -14.89 6.23
C GLY A 108 -15.65 -15.82 5.45
N GLY A 109 -14.35 -15.51 5.50
CA GLY A 109 -13.27 -16.36 5.00
C GLY A 109 -12.15 -16.44 6.04
N VAL A 110 -11.62 -17.65 6.25
CA VAL A 110 -10.65 -18.05 7.26
C VAL A 110 -9.29 -17.38 7.11
N ALA A 111 -8.63 -17.02 8.23
CA ALA A 111 -7.22 -16.64 8.23
C ALA A 111 -6.37 -17.87 7.91
N VAL A 112 -5.75 -17.88 6.73
CA VAL A 112 -4.65 -18.80 6.43
C VAL A 112 -3.36 -18.15 6.91
N ASP A 113 -2.77 -18.75 7.93
CA ASP A 113 -1.39 -18.52 8.32
C ASP A 113 -0.52 -19.11 7.21
N VAL A 114 0.14 -18.28 6.41
CA VAL A 114 1.22 -18.73 5.51
C VAL A 114 2.53 -18.47 6.23
N SER A 115 2.77 -19.26 7.27
CA SER A 115 4.13 -19.56 7.70
C SER A 115 4.87 -20.15 6.51
N GLY A 116 5.98 -19.52 6.12
CA GLY A 116 6.70 -19.84 4.90
C GLY A 116 7.17 -21.28 4.81
N GLU A 117 6.85 -21.91 3.69
CA GLU A 117 7.55 -23.06 3.14
C GLU A 117 7.78 -22.75 1.66
N SER A 118 9.06 -22.70 1.29
CA SER A 118 9.53 -22.34 -0.05
C SER A 118 9.40 -23.57 -0.94
N ASP A 119 8.24 -23.77 -1.53
CA ASP A 119 8.07 -24.79 -2.56
C ASP A 119 8.65 -24.28 -3.88
N ASN A 120 9.88 -24.74 -4.13
CA ASN A 120 10.52 -24.81 -5.43
C ASN A 120 9.64 -25.65 -6.37
N GLU A 121 8.69 -25.01 -7.04
CA GLU A 121 7.94 -25.59 -8.15
C GLU A 121 8.49 -25.02 -9.47
N GLU A 122 9.34 -25.85 -10.08
CA GLU A 122 9.72 -25.97 -11.49
C GLU A 122 9.38 -24.77 -12.40
N CYS A 123 10.42 -24.14 -12.96
CA CYS A 123 10.29 -23.06 -13.94
C CYS A 123 9.74 -23.57 -15.30
N GLU A 124 8.45 -23.86 -15.33
CA GLU A 124 7.75 -24.39 -16.50
C GLU A 124 7.05 -23.27 -17.28
N ASP A 125 7.74 -22.14 -17.52
CA ASP A 125 7.35 -21.18 -18.57
C ASP A 125 8.58 -20.40 -19.07
N CYS A 126 9.45 -21.10 -19.79
CA CYS A 126 10.54 -20.50 -20.57
C CYS A 126 10.53 -21.09 -21.98
N ALA A 127 9.37 -21.08 -22.61
CA ALA A 127 9.25 -21.36 -24.03
C ALA A 127 9.09 -20.02 -24.77
N GLU A 128 10.01 -19.78 -25.70
CA GLU A 128 9.87 -18.88 -26.87
C GLU A 128 10.50 -17.47 -26.78
N LEU A 129 11.68 -17.34 -26.16
CA LEU A 129 12.63 -16.33 -26.63
C LEU A 129 13.72 -17.02 -27.46
N ALA A 130 13.74 -16.70 -28.76
CA ALA A 130 14.73 -17.19 -29.70
C ALA A 130 16.15 -16.79 -29.27
N ASP A 131 17.12 -17.62 -29.65
CA ASP A 131 18.56 -17.32 -29.61
C ASP A 131 19.27 -17.43 -28.25
N GLY A 132 19.05 -18.53 -27.53
CA GLY A 132 20.00 -19.02 -26.50
C GLY A 132 20.17 -18.13 -25.26
N TRP A 133 19.21 -17.25 -25.00
CA TRP A 133 19.19 -16.39 -23.82
C TRP A 133 18.32 -17.00 -22.73
N SER A 134 18.88 -17.14 -21.52
CA SER A 134 18.07 -17.44 -20.32
C SER A 134 17.26 -16.20 -19.93
N CYS A 135 16.02 -16.38 -19.44
CA CYS A 135 15.21 -15.27 -18.94
C CYS A 135 15.93 -14.50 -17.82
N SER A 136 15.52 -13.23 -17.60
CA SER A 136 16.15 -12.35 -16.61
C SER A 136 16.13 -12.93 -15.19
N GLU A 137 15.11 -13.74 -14.86
CA GLU A 137 15.00 -14.40 -13.56
C GLU A 137 16.07 -15.50 -13.37
N CYS A 138 16.39 -16.28 -14.41
CA CYS A 138 17.45 -17.31 -14.35
C CYS A 138 18.87 -16.74 -14.30
N TYR A 139 19.11 -15.56 -14.87
CA TYR A 139 20.38 -14.85 -14.74
C TYR A 139 20.60 -14.35 -13.31
N ILE A 140 19.56 -13.79 -12.70
CA ILE A 140 19.61 -13.25 -11.33
C ILE A 140 19.79 -14.38 -10.30
N MET A 141 19.22 -15.56 -10.55
CA MET A 141 19.36 -16.72 -9.68
C MET A 141 20.68 -17.51 -9.86
N GLY A 142 21.53 -17.15 -10.82
CA GLY A 142 22.85 -17.78 -11.02
C GLY A 142 22.83 -19.13 -11.75
N ASN A 143 21.68 -19.49 -12.36
CA ASN A 143 21.48 -20.77 -13.04
C ASN A 143 21.54 -20.64 -14.58
N GLY A 144 21.63 -19.41 -15.11
CA GLY A 144 21.82 -19.14 -16.55
C GLY A 144 23.29 -18.96 -16.93
N SER A 145 23.71 -19.51 -18.08
CA SER A 145 25.01 -19.22 -18.70
C SER A 145 24.81 -18.37 -19.95
N ILE A 146 25.61 -17.31 -20.11
CA ILE A 146 25.66 -16.50 -21.34
C ILE A 146 26.58 -17.24 -22.34
N PRO A 147 26.14 -17.56 -23.57
CA PRO A 147 27.04 -18.04 -24.61
C PRO A 147 28.04 -16.94 -25.02
N GLU A 148 29.30 -17.30 -25.31
CA GLU A 148 30.34 -16.36 -25.79
C GLU A 148 29.99 -15.69 -27.12
#